data_AF-A0A250VUX5-F1
#
_entry.id   AF-A0A250VUX5-F1
#
_cell.length_a   1.000
_cell.length_b   1.000
_cell.length_c   1.000
_cell.angle_alpha   90.00
_cell.angle_beta   90.00
_cell.angle_gamma   90.00
#
_symmetry.space_group_name_H-M   'P 1'
#
loop_
_entity.id
_entity.type
_entity.pdbx_description
1 polymer ?
#
loop_
_entity_poly.entity_id
_entity_poly.type
_entity_poly.pdbx_seq_one_letter_code
_entity_poly.pdbx_strand_id
1 'polypeptide(L)'
;MKLAVLAALEQRTALRYTMPGMTSNEATSYVGHQLKIAGRPDQLFTEDALSLIHTTSRGYPRAVNNLALQSLVAAFATGKNLVDEAAARASVSEVVGD
;
A
#
# COMPACT_ATOMS: atom_id res chain seq x y z
N MET A 1 3.83 -16.00 -24.69
CA MET A 1 4.16 -15.67 -26.10
C MET A 1 5.32 -14.68 -26.11
N LYS A 2 6.43 -15.01 -26.76
CA LYS A 2 7.61 -14.13 -26.86
C LYS A 2 7.41 -13.19 -28.05
N LEU A 3 7.20 -11.89 -27.79
CA LEU A 3 7.02 -10.91 -28.87
C LEU A 3 8.37 -10.63 -29.53
N ALA A 4 8.52 -11.03 -30.81
CA ALA A 4 9.74 -10.80 -31.60
C ALA A 4 10.15 -9.31 -31.63
N VAL A 5 9.18 -8.40 -31.50
CA VAL A 5 9.37 -6.94 -31.37
C VAL A 5 10.31 -6.55 -30.21
N LEU A 6 10.37 -7.33 -29.13
CA LEU A 6 11.17 -6.99 -27.95
C LEU A 6 12.61 -7.53 -27.99
N ALA A 7 13.00 -8.27 -29.03
CA ALA A 7 14.28 -8.98 -29.10
C ALA A 7 15.51 -8.04 -28.98
N ALA A 8 15.50 -6.88 -29.64
CA ALA A 8 16.59 -5.90 -29.55
C ALA A 8 16.72 -5.25 -28.16
N LEU A 9 15.59 -5.12 -27.44
CA LEU A 9 15.57 -4.60 -26.08
C LEU A 9 16.05 -5.64 -25.06
N GLU A 10 15.67 -6.92 -25.26
CA GLU A 10 16.16 -8.04 -24.46
C GLU A 10 17.68 -8.16 -24.50
N GLN A 11 18.32 -7.93 -25.66
CA GLN A 11 19.77 -7.96 -25.79
C GLN A 11 20.50 -6.88 -24.97
N ARG A 12 19.80 -5.81 -24.58
CA ARG A 12 20.38 -4.66 -23.85
C ARG A 12 19.98 -4.61 -22.38
N THR A 13 19.15 -5.55 -21.91
CA THR A 13 18.75 -5.66 -20.50
C THR A 13 19.36 -6.92 -19.87
N ALA A 14 20.49 -6.74 -19.20
CA ALA A 14 21.25 -7.85 -18.61
C ALA A 14 20.60 -8.46 -17.35
N LEU A 15 19.80 -7.70 -16.60
CA LEU A 15 19.13 -8.16 -15.38
C LEU A 15 17.63 -7.86 -15.44
N ARG A 16 16.82 -8.88 -15.14
CA ARG A 16 15.39 -8.75 -14.86
C ARG A 16 15.13 -9.31 -13.48
N TYR A 17 14.73 -8.43 -12.57
CA TYR A 17 14.35 -8.80 -11.22
C TYR A 17 12.92 -8.35 -10.97
N THR A 18 12.10 -9.27 -10.45
CA THR A 18 10.75 -8.94 -9.98
C THR A 18 10.84 -8.76 -8.48
N MET A 19 10.64 -7.53 -8.00
CA MET A 19 10.57 -7.27 -6.56
C MET A 19 9.30 -7.89 -5.99
N PRO A 20 9.40 -8.77 -4.97
CA PRO A 20 8.23 -9.27 -4.29
C PRO A 20 7.53 -8.15 -3.52
N GLY A 21 6.26 -8.38 -3.16
CA GLY A 21 5.55 -7.51 -2.22
C GLY A 21 6.23 -7.56 -0.84
N MET A 22 6.05 -6.48 -0.08
CA MET A 22 6.49 -6.40 1.31
C MET A 22 5.77 -7.44 2.17
N THR A 23 6.46 -7.94 3.19
CA THR A 23 5.85 -8.67 4.30
C THR A 23 4.95 -7.73 5.14
N SER A 24 4.12 -8.30 6.02
CA SER A 24 3.25 -7.49 6.90
C SER A 24 4.06 -6.54 7.79
N ASN A 25 5.19 -7.00 8.36
CA ASN A 25 6.06 -6.18 9.19
C ASN A 25 6.75 -5.06 8.39
N GLU A 26 7.18 -5.34 7.17
CA GLU A 26 7.76 -4.34 6.28
C GLU A 26 6.71 -3.31 5.86
N ALA A 27 5.47 -3.73 5.57
CA ALA A 27 4.39 -2.82 5.23
C ALA A 27 4.00 -1.91 6.40
N THR A 28 3.91 -2.45 7.61
CA THR A 28 3.70 -1.67 8.85
C THR A 28 4.83 -0.66 9.06
N SER A 29 6.07 -1.11 8.94
CA SER A 29 7.26 -0.24 9.07
C SER A 29 7.30 0.83 7.97
N TYR A 30 6.90 0.48 6.75
CA TYR A 30 6.78 1.39 5.62
C TYR A 30 5.75 2.49 5.89
N VAL A 31 4.53 2.13 6.30
CA VAL A 31 3.50 3.12 6.65
C VAL A 31 3.97 4.03 7.78
N GLY A 32 4.54 3.47 8.85
CA GLY A 32 5.10 4.24 9.96
C GLY A 32 6.22 5.20 9.53
N HIS A 33 7.10 4.77 8.63
CA HIS A 33 8.13 5.62 8.06
C HIS A 33 7.53 6.79 7.24
N GLN A 34 6.49 6.53 6.44
CA GLN A 34 5.82 7.59 5.68
C GLN A 34 5.13 8.61 6.57
N LEU A 35 4.49 8.15 7.66
CA LEU A 35 3.89 9.04 8.65
C LEU A 35 4.94 9.90 9.36
N LYS A 36 6.11 9.33 9.68
CA LYS A 36 7.24 10.07 10.24
C LYS A 36 7.72 11.16 9.30
N ILE A 37 7.84 10.89 7.99
CA ILE A 37 8.18 11.91 6.98
C ILE A 37 7.11 13.01 6.91
N ALA A 38 5.83 12.64 7.03
CA ALA A 38 4.72 13.60 7.07
C ALA A 38 4.65 14.41 8.37
N GLY A 39 5.57 14.20 9.32
CA GLY A 39 5.62 14.93 10.59
C GLY A 39 4.66 14.43 11.66
N ARG A 40 4.07 13.24 11.47
CA ARG A 40 3.14 12.60 12.42
C ARG A 40 3.70 11.24 12.86
N PRO A 41 4.66 11.21 13.82
CA PRO A 41 5.23 9.95 14.30
C PRO A 41 4.28 9.16 15.21
N ASP A 42 3.13 9.74 15.55
CA ASP A 42 2.09 9.10 16.36
C ASP A 42 1.41 7.95 15.62
N GLN A 43 0.91 6.99 16.41
CA GLN A 43 0.19 5.85 15.87
C GLN A 43 -1.17 6.30 15.32
N LEU A 44 -1.27 6.42 14.00
CA LEU A 44 -2.51 6.78 13.28
C LEU A 44 -3.27 5.57 12.73
N PHE A 45 -2.70 4.37 12.81
CA PHE A 45 -3.33 3.13 12.34
C PHE A 45 -3.35 2.07 13.44
N THR A 46 -4.45 1.34 13.54
CA THR A 46 -4.51 0.11 14.33
C THR A 46 -3.75 -1.03 13.63
N GLU A 47 -3.34 -2.04 14.39
CA GLU A 47 -2.70 -3.24 13.82
C GLU A 47 -3.65 -3.96 12.85
N ASP A 48 -4.94 -4.04 13.17
CA ASP A 48 -5.96 -4.64 12.29
C ASP A 48 -6.11 -3.89 10.96
N ALA A 49 -6.08 -2.55 10.99
CA ALA A 49 -6.11 -1.74 9.78
C ALA A 49 -4.89 -1.98 8.89
N LEU A 50 -3.69 -2.03 9.49
CA LEU A 50 -2.44 -2.32 8.78
C LEU A 50 -2.43 -3.72 8.16
N SER A 51 -2.94 -4.71 8.90
CA SER A 51 -3.08 -6.09 8.44
C SER A 51 -4.04 -6.19 7.23
N LEU A 52 -5.17 -5.49 7.28
CA LEU A 52 -6.13 -5.43 6.17
C LEU A 52 -5.53 -4.74 4.94
N ILE A 53 -4.83 -3.62 5.13
CA ILE A 53 -4.14 -2.89 4.05
C ILE A 53 -3.07 -3.79 3.41
N HIS A 54 -2.26 -4.49 4.21
CA HIS A 54 -1.24 -5.42 3.70
C HIS A 54 -1.86 -6.53 2.86
N THR A 55 -2.89 -7.19 3.39
CA THR A 55 -3.56 -8.31 2.73
C THR A 55 -4.19 -7.88 1.41
N THR A 56 -4.87 -6.73 1.39
CA THR A 56 -5.54 -6.21 0.19
C THR A 56 -4.55 -5.74 -0.87
N SER A 57 -3.50 -5.04 -0.45
CA SER A 57 -2.44 -4.54 -1.35
C SER A 57 -1.49 -5.63 -1.86
N ARG A 58 -1.53 -6.83 -1.26
CA ARG A 58 -0.54 -7.91 -1.45
C ARG A 58 0.90 -7.45 -1.13
N GLY A 59 1.04 -6.44 -0.27
CA GLY A 59 2.31 -5.85 0.09
C GLY A 59 2.97 -4.98 -1.00
N TYR A 60 2.30 -4.67 -2.11
CA TYR A 60 2.87 -3.78 -3.13
C TYR A 60 2.91 -2.33 -2.62
N PRO A 61 4.08 -1.66 -2.55
CA PRO A 61 4.21 -0.35 -1.90
C PRO A 61 3.23 0.71 -2.40
N ARG A 62 3.02 0.78 -3.71
CA ARG A 62 2.07 1.75 -4.30
C ARG A 62 0.62 1.47 -3.89
N ALA A 63 0.23 0.20 -3.83
CA ALA A 63 -1.10 -0.19 -3.39
C ALA A 63 -1.29 0.04 -1.88
N VAL A 64 -0.28 -0.29 -1.06
CA VAL A 64 -0.25 0.02 0.38
C VAL A 64 -0.45 1.52 0.60
N ASN A 65 0.30 2.35 -0.11
CA ASN A 65 0.25 3.81 0.06
C ASN A 65 -1.12 4.39 -0.34
N ASN A 66 -1.71 3.92 -1.44
CA ASN A 66 -3.03 4.38 -1.88
C ASN A 66 -4.13 4.01 -0.88
N LEU A 67 -4.15 2.75 -0.44
CA LEU A 67 -5.11 2.28 0.57
C LEU A 67 -4.93 3.03 1.89
N ALA A 68 -3.70 3.25 2.35
CA ALA A 68 -3.43 4.01 3.57
C ALA A 68 -3.95 5.45 3.48
N LEU A 69 -3.72 6.13 2.34
CA LEU A 69 -4.21 7.49 2.11
C LEU A 69 -5.74 7.57 2.14
N GLN A 70 -6.42 6.69 1.39
CA GLN A 70 -7.88 6.65 1.39
C GLN A 70 -8.45 6.29 2.76
N SER A 71 -7.78 5.41 3.51
CA SER A 71 -8.19 5.05 4.87
C SER A 71 -8.08 6.24 5.83
N LEU A 72 -7.05 7.08 5.68
CA LEU A 72 -6.92 8.35 6.42
C LEU A 72 -8.06 9.31 6.07
N VAL A 73 -8.42 9.43 4.78
CA VAL A 73 -9.56 10.24 4.33
C VAL A 73 -10.88 9.73 4.93
N ALA A 74 -11.10 8.41 4.93
CA ALA A 74 -12.30 7.79 5.50
C ALA A 74 -12.38 7.98 7.03
N ALA A 75 -11.26 7.84 7.75
CA ALA A 75 -11.20 8.10 9.17
C ALA A 75 -11.50 9.58 9.48
N PHE A 76 -10.92 10.50 8.70
CA PHE A 76 -11.19 11.92 8.83
C PHE A 76 -12.67 12.27 8.56
N ALA A 77 -13.27 11.71 7.50
CA ALA A 77 -14.68 11.93 7.16
C ALA A 77 -15.63 11.45 8.27
N THR A 78 -15.21 10.48 9.09
CA THR A 78 -15.99 9.96 10.23
C THR A 78 -15.59 10.61 11.57
N GLY A 79 -14.72 11.61 11.56
CA GLY A 79 -14.29 12.33 12.76
C GLY A 79 -13.39 11.51 13.70
N LYS A 80 -12.79 10.43 13.21
CA LYS A 80 -11.88 9.57 13.99
C LYS A 80 -10.44 10.05 13.85
N ASN A 81 -9.72 10.05 14.97
CA ASN A 81 -8.28 10.36 15.00
C ASN A 81 -7.39 9.15 14.72
N LEU A 82 -7.96 7.95 14.66
CA LEU A 82 -7.26 6.69 14.43
C LEU A 82 -7.95 5.93 13.30
N VAL A 83 -7.17 5.46 12.33
CA VAL A 83 -7.62 4.57 11.26
C VAL A 83 -7.81 3.18 11.86
N ASP A 84 -9.05 2.76 11.96
CA ASP A 84 -9.45 1.41 12.36
C ASP A 84 -9.75 0.53 11.14
N GLU A 85 -10.03 -0.75 11.40
CA GLU A 85 -10.34 -1.71 10.33
C GLU A 85 -11.55 -1.26 9.48
N ALA A 86 -12.53 -0.58 10.08
CA ALA A 86 -13.71 -0.09 9.36
C ALA A 86 -13.36 1.01 8.35
N ALA A 87 -12.53 1.99 8.76
CA ALA A 87 -12.01 3.01 7.85
C ALA A 87 -11.12 2.39 6.75
N ALA A 88 -10.30 1.39 7.11
CA ALA A 88 -9.51 0.66 6.14
C ALA A 88 -10.37 -0.16 5.16
N ARG A 89 -11.50 -0.72 5.59
CA ARG A 89 -12.41 -1.45 4.71
C ARG A 89 -13.15 -0.53 3.73
N ALA A 90 -13.44 0.71 4.13
CA ALA A 90 -14.04 1.71 3.26
C ALA A 90 -13.13 2.08 2.08
N SER A 91 -11.81 2.17 2.30
CA SER A 91 -10.86 2.42 1.20
C SER A 91 -10.82 1.27 0.20
N VAL A 92 -10.91 0.02 0.67
CA VAL A 92 -10.96 -1.16 -0.21
C VAL A 92 -12.18 -1.11 -1.13
N SER A 93 -13.36 -0.75 -0.62
CA SER A 93 -14.57 -0.68 -1.46
C SER A 93 -14.49 0.40 -2.53
N GLU A 94 -13.75 1.48 -2.28
CA GLU A 94 -13.59 2.58 -3.24
C GLU A 94 -12.63 2.19 -4.37
N VAL A 95 -11.54 1.48 -4.06
CA VAL A 95 -10.56 0.99 -5.07
C VAL A 95 -11.12 -0.09 -5.98
N VAL A 96 -12.09 -0.89 -5.51
CA VAL A 96 -12.74 -1.94 -6.31
C VAL A 96 -13.91 -1.39 -7.16
N GLY A 97 -14.37 -0.17 -6.85
CA GLY A 97 -15.45 0.51 -7.58
C GLY A 97 -15.03 1.18 -8.89
N ASP A 98 -13.72 1.42 -9.08
CA ASP A 98 -13.09 1.93 -10.31
C ASP A 98 -12.42 0.80 -11.12
#